data_AF-A0A929SF19-F1
#
_entry.id   AF-A0A929SF19-F1
#
_cell.length_a   1.000
_cell.length_b   1.000
_cell.length_c   1.000
_cell.angle_alpha   90.00
_cell.angle_beta   90.00
_cell.angle_gamma   90.00
#
_symmetry.space_group_name_H-M   'P 1'
#
loop_
_entity.id
_entity.type
_entity.pdbx_description
1 polymer ?
#
loop_
_entity_poly.entity_id
_entity_poly.type
_entity_poly.pdbx_seq_one_letter_code
_entity_poly.pdbx_strand_id
1 'polypeptide(L)'
;MLKKWSETGLGSFLTEHLSLSVTDEEELGRIREEIQELNSVVRKYGMRFSLKEGKNEDPILSMEFSLDKLKRAAGKKRDYGSTKKVCDVFCFNKEHRSKETAEYAGVRLRTYQRRVKKYKEEGRWNEENTSFF
;
A
#
# COMPACT_ATOMS: atom_id res chain seq x y z
N MET A 1 5.36 18.75 -6.50
CA MET A 1 5.55 18.09 -7.81
C MET A 1 4.96 16.69 -7.72
N LEU A 2 3.84 16.50 -8.40
CA LEU A 2 3.08 15.26 -8.42
C LEU A 2 3.88 14.14 -9.13
N LYS A 3 4.23 13.09 -8.40
CA LYS A 3 4.94 11.91 -8.92
C LYS A 3 3.95 10.78 -9.19
N LYS A 4 4.02 10.18 -10.37
CA LYS A 4 3.23 9.01 -10.73
C LYS A 4 4.11 7.77 -10.69
N TRP A 5 3.64 6.70 -10.05
CA TRP A 5 4.33 5.42 -10.02
C TRP A 5 3.34 4.26 -10.00
N SER A 6 3.80 3.06 -10.31
CA SER A 6 3.00 1.85 -10.27
C SER A 6 3.83 0.68 -9.75
N GLU A 7 3.18 -0.22 -9.03
CA GLU A 7 3.79 -1.45 -8.54
C GLU A 7 2.89 -2.64 -8.87
N THR A 8 3.53 -3.73 -9.30
CA THR A 8 2.80 -4.95 -9.66
C THR A 8 2.25 -5.58 -8.38
N GLY A 9 0.91 -5.61 -8.25
CA GLY A 9 0.24 -6.14 -7.05
C GLY A 9 -0.54 -5.05 -6.30
N LEU A 10 0.05 -3.85 -6.19
CA LEU A 10 -0.52 -2.68 -5.51
C LEU A 10 -1.35 -1.76 -6.42
N GLY A 11 -0.96 -1.62 -7.68
CA GLY A 11 -1.63 -0.73 -8.63
C GLY A 11 -0.87 0.55 -8.96
N SER A 12 -1.57 1.54 -9.51
CA SER A 12 -1.01 2.85 -9.87
C SER A 12 -1.34 3.93 -8.83
N PHE A 13 -0.38 4.80 -8.55
CA PHE A 13 -0.48 5.83 -7.53
C PHE A 13 0.01 7.20 -8.03
N LEU A 14 -0.54 8.25 -7.43
CA LEU A 14 -0.01 9.61 -7.47
C LEU A 14 0.46 9.98 -6.07
N THR A 15 1.65 10.56 -5.96
CA THR A 15 2.20 11.03 -4.70
C THR A 15 2.61 12.48 -4.82
N GLU A 16 2.25 13.29 -3.84
CA GLU A 16 2.69 14.67 -3.71
C GLU A 16 3.22 14.91 -2.29
N HIS A 17 4.20 15.79 -2.18
CA HIS A 17 4.83 16.18 -0.93
C HIS A 17 4.68 17.67 -0.74
N LEU A 18 4.30 18.07 0.46
CA LEU A 18 4.26 19.45 0.93
C LEU A 18 5.14 19.57 2.16
N SER A 19 6.01 20.58 2.19
CA SER A 19 6.72 20.95 3.41
C SER A 19 5.79 21.77 4.28
N LEU A 20 5.71 21.44 5.57
CA LEU A 20 4.94 22.16 6.56
C LEU A 20 5.90 23.01 7.37
N SER A 21 5.70 24.33 7.35
CA SER A 21 6.46 25.25 8.19
C SER A 21 5.84 25.29 9.59
N VAL A 22 6.03 24.19 10.32
CA VAL A 22 5.58 24.03 11.71
C VAL A 22 6.82 24.06 12.58
N THR A 23 6.86 25.01 13.50
CA THR A 23 8.02 25.24 14.38
C THR A 23 7.86 24.62 15.77
N ASP A 24 6.64 24.18 16.11
CA ASP A 24 6.29 23.67 17.44
C ASP A 24 6.03 22.15 17.43
N GLU A 25 6.56 21.46 18.44
CA GLU A 25 6.38 20.01 18.61
C GLU A 25 4.97 19.65 19.07
N GLU A 26 4.30 20.52 19.84
CA GLU A 26 2.91 20.27 20.29
C GLU A 26 1.94 20.34 19.09
N GLU A 27 2.11 21.35 18.23
CA GLU A 27 1.39 21.47 16.97
C GLU A 27 1.65 20.28 16.04
N LEU A 28 2.90 19.79 15.94
CA LEU A 28 3.21 18.56 15.19
C LEU A 28 2.52 17.32 15.75
N GLY A 29 2.40 17.22 17.07
CA GLY A 29 1.65 16.15 17.74
C GLY A 29 0.19 16.14 17.30
N ARG A 30 -0.47 17.30 17.35
CA ARG A 30 -1.88 17.45 16.93
C ARG A 30 -2.07 17.10 15.45
N ILE A 31 -1.20 17.59 14.57
CA ILE A 31 -1.26 17.28 13.13
C ILE A 31 -1.14 15.76 12.89
N ARG A 32 -0.30 15.05 13.66
CA ARG A 32 -0.18 13.59 13.53
C ARG A 32 -1.49 12.89 13.89
N GLU A 33 -2.15 13.32 14.97
CA GLU A 33 -3.44 12.77 15.40
C GLU A 33 -4.53 13.02 14.35
N GLU A 34 -4.65 14.26 13.87
CA GLU A 34 -5.61 14.63 12.82
C GLU A 34 -5.37 13.84 11.51
N ILE A 35 -4.10 13.61 11.13
CA ILE A 35 -3.76 12.78 9.97
C ILE A 35 -4.21 11.33 10.19
N GLN A 36 -4.10 10.79 11.41
CA GLN A 36 -4.59 9.44 11.70
C GLN A 36 -6.11 9.36 11.59
N GLU A 37 -6.83 10.34 12.14
CA GLU A 37 -8.28 10.44 12.02
C GLU A 37 -8.73 10.58 10.57
N LEU A 38 -8.10 11.48 9.81
CA LEU A 38 -8.37 11.67 8.38
C LEU A 38 -8.14 10.36 7.61
N ASN A 39 -7.04 9.67 7.88
CA ASN A 39 -6.74 8.38 7.26
C ASN A 39 -7.81 7.32 7.54
N SER A 40 -8.44 7.32 8.72
CA SER A 40 -9.53 6.40 9.04
C SER A 40 -10.73 6.55 8.07
N VAL A 41 -10.96 7.78 7.60
CA VAL A 41 -12.06 8.11 6.69
C VAL A 41 -11.66 7.93 5.23
N VAL A 42 -10.46 8.38 4.84
CA VAL A 42 -10.07 8.53 3.43
C VAL A 42 -9.45 7.26 2.81
N ARG A 43 -8.92 6.34 3.62
CA ARG A 43 -8.25 5.12 3.12
C ARG A 43 -9.15 4.25 2.25
N LYS A 44 -10.45 4.22 2.57
CA LYS A 44 -11.46 3.47 1.80
C LYS A 44 -11.64 4.03 0.38
N TYR A 45 -11.35 5.31 0.18
CA TYR A 45 -11.36 5.97 -1.14
C TYR A 45 -10.01 5.91 -1.85
N GLY A 46 -9.02 5.25 -1.24
CA GLY A 46 -7.69 5.09 -1.82
C GLY A 46 -6.78 6.27 -1.62
N MET A 47 -7.05 7.14 -0.65
CA MET A 47 -6.15 8.22 -0.28
C MET A 47 -5.42 7.86 1.02
N ARG A 48 -4.17 8.29 1.15
CA ARG A 48 -3.38 8.13 2.36
C ARG A 48 -2.53 9.36 2.59
N PHE A 49 -2.53 9.83 3.82
CA PHE A 49 -1.70 10.94 4.29
C PHE A 49 -0.66 10.39 5.27
N SER A 50 0.56 10.90 5.22
CA SER A 50 1.59 10.57 6.21
C SER A 50 2.51 11.75 6.43
N LEU A 51 2.80 12.04 7.68
CA LEU A 51 3.81 13.01 8.04
C LEU A 51 5.17 12.30 8.18
N LYS A 52 6.20 12.81 7.52
CA LYS A 52 7.57 12.37 7.66
C LYS A 52 8.39 13.48 8.32
N GLU A 53 9.22 13.12 9.29
CA GLU A 53 10.23 14.04 9.82
C GLU A 53 11.25 14.32 8.72
N GLY A 54 11.41 15.59 8.35
CA GLY A 54 12.53 16.03 7.53
C GLY A 54 13.80 15.91 8.37
N LYS A 55 14.84 15.26 7.87
CA LYS A 55 16.13 15.24 8.58
C LYS A 55 16.69 16.67 8.58
N ASN A 56 16.53 17.39 9.69
CA ASN A 56 16.93 18.80 9.90
C ASN A 56 16.15 19.84 9.06
N GLU A 57 14.96 19.50 8.58
CA GLU A 57 14.12 20.37 7.74
C GLU A 57 12.65 20.32 8.20
N ASP A 58 11.86 21.27 7.69
CA ASP A 58 10.41 21.32 7.82
C ASP A 58 9.76 19.93 7.60
N PRO A 59 8.86 19.48 8.49
CA PRO A 59 8.11 18.24 8.35
C PRO A 59 7.44 18.11 6.99
N ILE A 60 7.51 16.92 6.38
CA ILE A 60 6.97 16.69 5.04
C ILE A 60 5.65 15.93 5.15
N LEU A 61 4.55 16.58 4.74
CA LEU A 61 3.28 15.93 4.49
C LEU A 61 3.33 15.23 3.13
N SER A 62 3.24 13.91 3.14
CA SER A 62 3.10 13.07 1.96
C SER A 62 1.64 12.70 1.75
N MET A 63 1.13 12.99 0.55
CA MET A 63 -0.22 12.65 0.10
C MET A 63 -0.11 11.60 -1.00
N GLU A 64 -0.79 10.47 -0.85
CA GLU A 64 -0.79 9.37 -1.81
C GLU A 64 -2.21 9.04 -2.25
N PHE A 65 -2.42 8.91 -3.56
CA PHE A 65 -3.70 8.63 -4.19
C PHE A 65 -3.59 7.37 -5.06
N SER A 66 -4.32 6.33 -4.70
CA SER A 66 -4.45 5.10 -5.49
C SER A 66 -5.43 5.30 -6.64
N LEU A 67 -4.90 5.44 -7.85
CA LEU A 67 -5.69 5.65 -9.07
C LEU A 67 -6.64 4.49 -9.38
N ASP A 68 -6.25 3.27 -9.01
CA ASP A 68 -7.05 2.07 -9.25
C ASP A 68 -8.26 1.95 -8.31
N LYS A 69 -8.21 2.62 -7.15
CA LYS A 69 -9.35 2.75 -6.23
C LYS A 69 -10.26 3.90 -6.63
N LEU A 70 -9.71 5.01 -7.12
CA LEU A 70 -10.50 6.13 -7.67
C LEU A 70 -11.34 5.71 -8.90
N LYS A 71 -10.86 4.74 -9.68
CA LYS A 71 -11.61 4.17 -10.82
C LYS A 71 -12.79 3.26 -10.44
N ARG A 72 -12.95 2.87 -9.18
CA ARG A 72 -14.02 1.92 -8.75
C ARG A 72 -15.22 2.62 -8.14
N ALA A 73 -15.91 3.44 -8.93
CA ALA A 73 -17.35 3.56 -8.80
C ALA A 73 -17.99 2.31 -9.44
N ALA A 74 -18.16 1.23 -8.66
CA ALA A 74 -19.15 0.14 -8.84
C ALA A 74 -18.77 -1.11 -8.02
N GLY A 75 -19.22 -1.16 -6.76
CA GLY A 75 -19.80 -2.40 -6.25
C GLY A 75 -18.95 -3.44 -5.51
N LYS A 76 -17.61 -3.33 -5.37
CA LYS A 76 -16.87 -4.26 -4.48
C LYS A 76 -15.81 -3.55 -3.65
N LYS A 77 -16.25 -3.01 -2.50
CA LYS A 77 -15.40 -2.80 -1.32
C LYS A 77 -14.73 -4.13 -1.01
N ARG A 78 -13.45 -4.25 -1.35
CA ARG A 78 -12.61 -5.29 -0.79
C ARG A 78 -11.78 -4.62 0.27
N ASP A 79 -12.03 -5.00 1.51
CA ASP A 79 -11.09 -4.76 2.59
C ASP A 79 -9.78 -5.42 2.16
N TYR A 80 -8.82 -4.59 1.77
CA TYR A 80 -7.43 -5.01 1.64
C TYR A 80 -6.93 -5.23 3.07
N GLY A 81 -7.24 -6.41 3.61
CA GLY A 81 -6.66 -6.90 4.86
C GLY A 81 -5.20 -7.27 4.61
N SER A 82 -4.30 -6.31 4.83
CA SER A 82 -2.84 -6.42 4.78
C SER A 82 -2.24 -6.87 3.43
N THR A 83 -1.72 -5.91 2.66
CA THR A 83 -0.77 -6.19 1.58
C THR A 83 0.42 -6.96 2.13
N LYS A 84 0.57 -8.23 1.72
CA LYS A 84 1.70 -9.10 2.09
C LYS A 84 2.82 -8.96 1.06
N LYS A 85 4.07 -9.18 1.48
CA LYS A 85 5.19 -9.25 0.53
C LYS A 85 5.13 -10.58 -0.23
N VAL A 86 5.70 -10.61 -1.43
CA VAL A 86 5.82 -11.83 -2.23
C VAL A 86 6.60 -12.89 -1.45
N CYS A 87 7.68 -12.52 -0.76
CA CYS A 87 8.42 -13.43 0.12
C CYS A 87 7.55 -14.03 1.23
N ASP A 88 6.71 -13.23 1.90
CA ASP A 88 5.82 -13.72 2.95
C ASP A 88 4.81 -14.74 2.40
N VAL A 89 4.23 -14.44 1.23
CA VAL A 89 3.27 -15.34 0.57
C VAL A 89 3.97 -16.61 0.04
N PHE A 90 5.20 -16.48 -0.45
CA PHE A 90 6.04 -17.60 -0.89
C PHE A 90 6.36 -18.54 0.26
N CYS A 91 6.83 -18.01 1.40
CA CYS A 91 7.13 -18.80 2.59
C CYS A 91 5.86 -19.46 3.14
N PHE A 92 4.75 -18.73 3.23
CA PHE A 92 3.47 -19.30 3.66
C PHE A 92 3.01 -20.44 2.74
N ASN A 93 3.23 -20.31 1.42
CA ASN A 93 2.87 -21.34 0.45
C ASN A 93 3.62 -22.67 0.63
N LYS A 94 4.84 -22.67 1.20
CA LYS A 94 5.63 -23.89 1.39
C LYS A 94 4.92 -24.92 2.28
N GLU A 95 4.07 -24.45 3.20
CA GLU A 95 3.38 -25.28 4.19
C GLU A 95 1.86 -25.35 3.98
N HIS A 96 1.31 -24.55 3.06
CA HIS A 96 -0.14 -24.37 2.92
C HIS A 96 -0.63 -24.60 1.49
N ARG A 97 -1.91 -24.96 1.36
CA ARG A 97 -2.52 -25.16 0.03
C ARG A 97 -2.74 -23.82 -0.66
N SER A 98 -2.86 -23.86 -1.99
CA SER A 98 -3.05 -22.66 -2.81
C SER A 98 -4.28 -21.82 -2.42
N LYS A 99 -5.34 -22.46 -1.91
CA LYS A 99 -6.54 -21.76 -1.45
C LYS A 99 -6.27 -20.94 -0.18
N GLU A 100 -5.64 -21.57 0.82
CA GLU A 100 -5.24 -20.93 2.08
C GLU A 100 -4.22 -19.83 1.83
N THR A 101 -3.25 -20.06 0.93
CA THR A 101 -2.28 -19.03 0.54
C THR A 101 -2.95 -17.84 -0.14
N ALA A 102 -3.96 -18.08 -0.98
CA ALA A 102 -4.71 -16.99 -1.64
C ALA A 102 -5.50 -16.16 -0.62
N GLU A 103 -6.10 -16.81 0.37
CA GLU A 103 -6.78 -16.16 1.50
C GLU A 103 -5.80 -15.35 2.35
N TYR A 104 -4.65 -15.92 2.70
CA TYR A 104 -3.55 -15.22 3.40
C TYR A 104 -3.07 -13.98 2.64
N ALA A 105 -2.95 -14.08 1.31
CA ALA A 105 -2.56 -12.98 0.44
C ALA A 105 -3.68 -11.95 0.19
N GLY A 106 -4.90 -12.16 0.73
CA GLY A 106 -6.02 -11.25 0.57
C GLY A 106 -6.60 -11.21 -0.86
N VAL A 107 -6.43 -12.26 -1.66
CA VAL A 107 -6.90 -12.32 -3.05
C VAL A 107 -7.73 -13.57 -3.35
N ARG A 108 -8.43 -13.58 -4.50
CA ARG A 108 -9.10 -14.80 -4.99
C ARG A 108 -8.06 -15.80 -5.49
N LEU A 109 -8.36 -17.09 -5.34
CA LEU A 109 -7.52 -18.20 -5.84
C LEU A 109 -7.08 -18.02 -7.31
N ARG A 110 -8.01 -17.66 -8.21
CA ARG A 110 -7.67 -17.44 -9.63
C ARG A 110 -6.70 -16.26 -9.84
N THR A 111 -6.83 -15.22 -9.03
CA THR A 111 -5.90 -14.06 -9.06
C THR A 111 -4.54 -14.45 -8.51
N TYR A 112 -4.52 -15.18 -7.38
CA TYR A 112 -3.31 -15.75 -6.80
C TYR A 112 -2.54 -16.59 -7.84
N GLN A 113 -3.19 -17.58 -8.45
CA GLN A 113 -2.58 -18.46 -9.45
C GLN A 113 -2.00 -17.67 -10.65
N ARG A 114 -2.72 -16.67 -11.16
CA ARG A 114 -2.25 -15.83 -12.26
C ARG A 114 -1.02 -14.99 -11.86
N ARG A 115 -1.03 -14.41 -10.66
CA ARG A 115 0.10 -13.62 -10.14
C ARG A 115 1.32 -14.50 -9.89
N VAL A 116 1.17 -15.66 -9.25
CA VAL A 116 2.26 -16.63 -9.05
C VAL A 116 2.85 -17.07 -10.38
N LYS A 117 2.02 -17.42 -11.38
CA LYS A 117 2.52 -17.77 -12.72
C LYS A 117 3.40 -16.67 -13.30
N LYS A 118 2.92 -15.42 -13.27
CA LYS A 118 3.68 -14.26 -13.76
C LYS A 118 4.97 -14.04 -12.96
N TYR A 119 4.93 -14.10 -11.62
CA TYR A 119 6.13 -13.94 -10.80
C TYR A 119 7.14 -15.08 -11.03
N LYS A 120 6.70 -16.30 -11.31
CA LYS A 120 7.60 -17.40 -11.70
C LYS A 120 8.25 -17.14 -13.06
N GLU A 121 7.47 -16.71 -14.05
CA GLU A 121 7.98 -16.32 -15.38
C GLU A 121 9.01 -15.18 -15.28
N GLU A 122 8.83 -14.25 -14.34
CA GLU A 122 9.75 -13.13 -14.07
C GLU A 122 10.89 -13.47 -13.11
N GLY A 123 11.00 -14.70 -12.59
CA GLY A 123 12.01 -15.07 -11.59
C GLY A 123 11.85 -14.40 -10.21
N ARG A 124 10.69 -13.78 -9.97
CA ARG A 124 10.33 -12.99 -8.78
C ARG A 124 9.60 -13.79 -7.70
N TRP A 125 9.23 -15.04 -7.95
CA TRP A 125 8.55 -15.90 -6.97
C TRP A 125 9.58 -16.60 -6.07
N ASN A 126 10.11 -15.88 -5.09
CA ASN A 126 11.15 -16.35 -4.18
C ASN A 126 11.09 -15.65 -2.81
N GLU A 127 11.92 -16.13 -1.89
CA GLU A 127 12.01 -15.70 -0.49
C GLU A 127 12.73 -14.34 -0.29
N GLU A 128 13.40 -13.83 -1.32
CA GLU A 128 14.11 -12.54 -1.28
C GLU A 128 13.26 -11.38 -1.84
N ASN A 129 12.15 -11.68 -2.52
CA ASN A 129 11.34 -10.66 -3.17
C ASN A 129 10.52 -9.84 -2.17
N THR A 130 10.97 -8.61 -1.95
CA THR A 130 10.34 -7.62 -1.07
C THR A 130 9.17 -6.86 -1.69
N SER A 131 8.86 -7.11 -2.97
CA SER A 131 7.68 -6.57 -3.65
C SER A 131 6.41 -7.04 -2.96
N PHE A 132 5.31 -6.32 -3.16
CA PHE A 132 4.01 -6.75 -2.66
C PHE A 132 3.32 -7.74 -3.59
N PHE A 133 2.55 -8.66 -3.01
CA PHE A 133 1.84 -9.70 -3.73
C PHE A 133 0.54 -9.22 -4.40
#